data_AF-A0A7S2ND04-F1
#
_entry.id   AF-A0A7S2ND04-F1
#
_cell.length_a   1.000
_cell.length_b   1.000
_cell.length_c   1.000
_cell.angle_alpha   90.00
_cell.angle_beta   90.00
_cell.angle_gamma   90.00
#
_symmetry.space_group_name_H-M   'P 1'
#
loop_
_entity.id
_entity.type
_entity.pdbx_description
1 polymer ?
#
loop_
_entity_poly.entity_id
_entity_poly.type
_entity_poly.pdbx_seq_one_letter_code
_entity_poly.pdbx_strand_id
1 'polypeptide(L)'
;MVLCELMSSAPESFLSTWALLTGLGMISVMFFSGPVFWFYYVCPTYERWCYKINPKFPSAEDVRLEVIQTVKGLMAGTFAPSMSLYLSQHGMSYAYCGVGEFGWLYLLVTFFVCWIVADLFEFSYHYLGHSVSWMWQVHRHHHRFYNPSPFSVIADEPVDQFVRAMPMLLFPLVAPVNMDLLFSLFGVFFYAYGVYLHWGYEFESIDA
;
A
#
# COMPACT_ATOMS: atom_id res chain seq x y z
N MET A 1 -6.36 -12.23 -13.12
CA MET A 1 -7.22 -12.21 -14.32
C MET A 1 -7.83 -10.84 -14.55
N VAL A 2 -8.14 -10.05 -13.50
CA VAL A 2 -8.84 -8.76 -13.66
C VAL A 2 -7.93 -7.58 -14.05
N LEU A 3 -6.67 -7.52 -13.60
CA LEU A 3 -5.81 -6.34 -13.82
C LEU A 3 -5.04 -6.41 -15.14
N CYS A 4 -4.73 -7.61 -15.61
CA CYS A 4 -4.21 -7.82 -16.96
C CYS A 4 -5.24 -7.51 -18.06
N GLU A 5 -6.52 -7.73 -17.82
CA GLU A 5 -7.59 -7.27 -18.75
C GLU A 5 -7.71 -5.74 -18.72
N LEU A 6 -7.52 -5.12 -17.55
CA LEU A 6 -7.35 -3.68 -17.43
C LEU A 6 -6.15 -3.15 -18.23
N MET A 7 -5.04 -3.89 -18.40
CA MET A 7 -3.94 -3.45 -19.27
C MET A 7 -4.33 -3.34 -20.75
N SER A 8 -5.18 -4.24 -21.23
CA SER A 8 -5.67 -4.23 -22.62
C SER A 8 -6.71 -3.12 -22.88
N SER A 9 -7.32 -2.60 -21.81
CA SER A 9 -8.34 -1.54 -21.87
C SER A 9 -7.86 -0.21 -21.24
N ALA A 10 -6.66 -0.20 -20.67
CA ALA A 10 -6.11 0.96 -19.99
C ALA A 10 -5.73 2.03 -21.03
N PRO A 11 -5.89 3.31 -20.68
CA PRO A 11 -5.59 4.41 -21.59
C PRO A 11 -4.13 4.37 -22.09
N GLU A 12 -3.90 4.77 -23.34
CA GLU A 12 -2.53 4.89 -23.88
C GLU A 12 -1.71 5.99 -23.19
N SER A 13 -2.38 6.99 -22.61
CA SER A 13 -1.72 8.09 -21.91
C SER A 13 -1.38 7.71 -20.48
N PHE A 14 -0.12 7.91 -20.10
CA PHE A 14 0.35 7.77 -18.71
C PHE A 14 -0.53 8.53 -17.71
N LEU A 15 -0.93 9.77 -18.03
CA LEU A 15 -1.75 10.58 -17.13
C LEU A 15 -3.11 9.93 -16.85
N SER A 16 -3.71 9.34 -17.88
CA SER A 16 -4.99 8.67 -17.75
C SER A 16 -4.87 7.34 -16.99
N THR A 17 -3.78 6.58 -17.20
CA THR A 17 -3.45 5.38 -16.40
C THR A 17 -3.21 5.73 -14.94
N TRP A 18 -2.51 6.84 -14.66
CA TRP A 18 -2.27 7.31 -13.30
C TRP A 18 -3.54 7.80 -12.61
N ALA A 19 -4.41 8.52 -13.32
CA ALA A 19 -5.72 8.90 -12.81
C ALA A 19 -6.60 7.67 -12.49
N LEU A 20 -6.61 6.67 -13.38
CA LEU A 20 -7.35 5.42 -13.18
C LEU A 20 -6.84 4.68 -11.94
N LEU A 21 -5.54 4.46 -11.81
CA LEU A 21 -4.98 3.77 -10.65
C LEU A 21 -5.13 4.56 -9.35
N THR A 22 -5.09 5.89 -9.40
CA THR A 22 -5.40 6.72 -8.24
C THR A 22 -6.86 6.55 -7.81
N GLY A 23 -7.79 6.48 -8.77
CA GLY A 23 -9.19 6.17 -8.48
C GLY A 23 -9.39 4.78 -7.87
N LEU A 24 -8.78 3.75 -8.46
CA LEU A 24 -8.81 2.38 -7.92
C LEU A 24 -8.15 2.29 -6.55
N GLY A 25 -7.05 2.99 -6.35
CA GLY A 25 -6.36 3.10 -5.06
C GLY A 25 -7.26 3.73 -4.00
N MET A 26 -8.01 4.79 -4.34
CA MET A 26 -8.97 5.42 -3.43
C MET A 26 -10.08 4.45 -3.04
N ILE A 27 -10.59 3.66 -3.99
CA ILE A 27 -11.57 2.62 -3.73
C ILE A 27 -10.98 1.57 -2.78
N SER A 28 -9.73 1.12 -3.00
CA SER A 28 -9.05 0.17 -2.13
C SER A 28 -8.90 0.70 -0.70
N VAL A 29 -8.43 1.95 -0.54
CA VAL A 29 -8.33 2.62 0.76
C VAL A 29 -9.67 2.62 1.48
N MET A 30 -10.73 3.05 0.81
CA MET A 30 -12.07 3.10 1.42
C MET A 30 -12.61 1.70 1.73
N PHE A 31 -12.33 0.71 0.89
CA PHE A 31 -12.78 -0.67 1.05
C PHE A 31 -12.13 -1.35 2.26
N PHE A 32 -10.82 -1.18 2.46
CA PHE A 32 -10.11 -1.81 3.58
C PHE A 32 -10.14 -0.97 4.87
N SER A 33 -9.86 0.33 4.79
CA SER A 33 -9.79 1.20 5.98
C SER A 33 -11.18 1.62 6.47
N GLY A 34 -12.15 1.82 5.56
CA GLY A 34 -13.48 2.34 5.88
C GLY A 34 -14.29 1.47 6.85
N PRO A 35 -14.47 0.16 6.60
CA PRO A 35 -15.19 -0.72 7.51
C PRO A 35 -14.52 -0.79 8.90
N VAL A 36 -13.19 -0.87 8.94
CA VAL A 36 -12.45 -0.87 10.21
C VAL A 36 -12.69 0.42 10.97
N PHE A 37 -12.56 1.58 10.30
CA PHE A 37 -12.81 2.87 10.91
C PHE A 37 -14.25 2.98 11.44
N TRP A 38 -15.23 2.51 10.67
CA TRP A 38 -16.63 2.52 11.10
C TRP A 38 -16.85 1.69 12.38
N PHE A 39 -16.37 0.45 12.40
CA PHE A 39 -16.62 -0.46 13.53
C PHE A 39 -15.82 -0.14 14.79
N TYR A 40 -14.65 0.49 14.66
CA TYR A 40 -13.76 0.74 15.79
C TYR A 40 -13.72 2.20 16.23
N TYR A 41 -14.00 3.17 15.36
CA TYR A 41 -13.91 4.61 15.68
C TYR A 41 -15.26 5.33 15.65
N VAL A 42 -16.20 4.92 14.79
CA VAL A 42 -17.54 5.55 14.71
C VAL A 42 -18.56 4.86 15.61
N CYS A 43 -18.56 3.53 15.63
CA CYS A 43 -19.45 2.70 16.44
C CYS A 43 -18.68 1.75 17.38
N PRO A 44 -17.79 2.26 18.25
CA PRO A 44 -17.05 1.42 19.18
C PRO A 44 -18.01 0.78 20.21
N THR A 45 -17.79 -0.49 20.51
CA THR A 45 -18.39 -1.15 21.68
C THR A 45 -17.38 -1.17 22.83
N TYR A 46 -17.86 -1.41 24.05
CA TYR A 46 -16.97 -1.51 25.21
C TYR A 46 -15.97 -2.66 25.05
N GLU A 47 -16.41 -3.80 24.54
CA GLU A 47 -15.59 -5.00 24.32
C GLU A 47 -14.44 -4.71 23.35
N ARG A 48 -14.72 -4.00 22.24
CA ARG A 48 -13.66 -3.59 21.29
C ARG A 48 -12.73 -2.57 21.91
N TRP A 49 -13.28 -1.59 22.63
CA TRP A 49 -12.50 -0.51 23.25
C TRP A 49 -11.46 -1.03 24.25
N CYS A 50 -11.74 -2.13 24.96
CA CYS A 50 -10.78 -2.77 25.86
C CYS A 50 -9.46 -3.16 25.18
N TYR A 51 -9.48 -3.40 23.88
CA TYR A 51 -8.29 -3.75 23.09
C TYR A 51 -7.66 -2.55 22.37
N LYS A 52 -8.14 -1.33 22.64
CA LYS A 52 -7.54 -0.12 22.05
C LYS A 52 -6.20 0.16 22.74
N ILE A 53 -5.12 0.22 21.96
CA ILE A 53 -3.76 0.45 22.48
C ILE A 53 -3.65 1.79 23.20
N ASN A 54 -4.24 2.84 22.62
CA ASN A 54 -4.39 4.14 23.28
C ASN A 54 -5.83 4.31 23.77
N PRO A 55 -6.11 4.36 25.09
CA PRO A 55 -7.47 4.46 25.60
C PRO A 55 -8.24 5.69 25.10
N LYS A 56 -7.53 6.77 24.77
CA LYS A 56 -8.10 7.99 24.21
C LYS A 56 -8.15 7.89 22.69
N PHE A 57 -9.31 8.15 22.08
CA PHE A 57 -9.43 8.26 20.64
C PHE A 57 -8.68 9.50 20.09
N PRO A 58 -8.14 9.43 18.86
CA PRO A 58 -7.61 10.60 18.18
C PRO A 58 -8.71 11.65 18.00
N SER A 59 -8.32 12.93 17.97
CA SER A 59 -9.30 13.99 17.72
C SER A 59 -9.81 13.90 16.27
N ALA A 60 -11.00 14.44 16.00
CA ALA A 60 -11.52 14.52 14.64
C ALA A 60 -10.59 15.34 13.71
N GLU A 61 -9.85 16.30 14.26
CA GLU A 61 -8.84 17.06 13.53
C GLU A 61 -7.65 16.19 13.13
N ASP A 62 -7.14 15.36 14.05
CA ASP A 62 -6.03 14.45 13.75
C ASP A 62 -6.42 13.42 12.69
N VAL A 63 -7.62 12.81 12.81
CA VAL A 63 -8.14 11.87 11.81
C VAL A 63 -8.31 12.55 10.45
N ARG A 64 -8.80 13.80 10.42
CA ARG A 64 -8.92 14.56 9.17
C ARG A 64 -7.55 14.82 8.54
N LEU A 65 -6.55 15.20 9.33
CA LEU A 65 -5.19 15.41 8.84
C LEU A 65 -4.59 14.11 8.29
N GLU A 66 -4.82 13.00 8.98
CA GLU A 66 -4.42 11.66 8.55
C GLU A 66 -5.02 11.34 7.18
N VAL A 67 -6.35 11.44 7.02
CA VAL A 67 -7.04 11.19 5.74
C VAL A 67 -6.53 12.10 4.63
N ILE A 68 -6.30 13.39 4.90
CA ILE A 68 -5.73 14.31 3.90
C ILE A 68 -4.33 13.85 3.48
N GLN A 69 -3.51 13.40 4.43
CA GLN A 69 -2.18 12.89 4.14
C GLN A 69 -2.25 11.58 3.35
N THR A 70 -3.14 10.65 3.70
CA THR A 70 -3.42 9.41 2.94
C THR A 70 -3.76 9.71 1.48
N VAL A 71 -4.61 10.72 1.22
CA VAL A 71 -5.00 11.10 -0.15
C VAL A 71 -3.80 11.66 -0.94
N LYS A 72 -2.97 12.51 -0.31
CA LYS A 72 -1.74 13.03 -0.94
C LYS A 72 -0.73 11.92 -1.19
N GLY A 73 -0.53 11.07 -0.18
CA GLY A 73 0.34 9.91 -0.23
C GLY A 73 -0.06 8.96 -1.34
N LEU A 74 -1.36 8.69 -1.48
CA LEU A 74 -1.93 7.86 -2.54
C LEU A 74 -1.56 8.38 -3.94
N MET A 75 -1.65 9.68 -4.19
CA MET A 75 -1.26 10.25 -5.50
C MET A 75 0.19 9.94 -5.86
N ALA A 76 1.10 10.02 -4.88
CA ALA A 76 2.51 9.69 -5.09
C ALA A 76 2.76 8.18 -5.17
N GLY A 77 2.11 7.41 -4.30
CA GLY A 77 2.22 5.94 -4.22
C GLY A 77 1.68 5.24 -5.45
N THR A 78 0.70 5.81 -6.15
CA THR A 78 0.19 5.24 -7.42
C THR A 78 1.06 5.56 -8.62
N PHE A 79 2.05 6.45 -8.51
CA PHE A 79 2.91 6.81 -9.65
C PHE A 79 3.71 5.59 -10.16
N ALA A 80 4.40 4.88 -9.26
CA ALA A 80 5.23 3.73 -9.61
C ALA A 80 4.44 2.59 -10.30
N PRO A 81 3.30 2.11 -9.75
CA PRO A 81 2.48 1.11 -10.45
C PRO A 81 1.89 1.62 -11.76
N SER A 82 1.60 2.92 -11.88
CA SER A 82 1.13 3.52 -13.15
C SER A 82 2.21 3.51 -14.22
N MET A 83 3.44 3.82 -13.82
CA MET A 83 4.59 3.72 -14.71
C MET A 83 4.84 2.26 -15.10
N SER A 84 4.71 1.32 -14.16
CA SER A 84 4.85 -0.10 -14.45
C SER A 84 3.86 -0.59 -15.52
N LEU A 85 2.58 -0.21 -15.40
CA LEU A 85 1.57 -0.57 -16.41
C LEU A 85 1.87 0.10 -17.75
N TYR A 86 2.18 1.40 -17.73
CA TYR A 86 2.50 2.15 -18.94
C TYR A 86 3.69 1.54 -19.71
N LEU A 87 4.79 1.23 -19.01
CA LEU A 87 5.96 0.60 -19.64
C LEU A 87 5.64 -0.81 -20.15
N SER A 88 4.81 -1.57 -19.44
CA SER A 88 4.38 -2.90 -19.88
C SER A 88 3.54 -2.85 -21.16
N GLN A 89 2.60 -1.91 -21.27
CA GLN A 89 1.79 -1.71 -22.48
C GLN A 89 2.64 -1.36 -23.72
N HIS A 90 3.79 -0.74 -23.51
CA HIS A 90 4.73 -0.35 -24.57
C HIS A 90 5.83 -1.39 -24.81
N GLY A 91 5.76 -2.56 -24.18
CA GLY A 91 6.78 -3.61 -24.33
C GLY A 91 8.16 -3.24 -23.76
N MET A 92 8.22 -2.28 -22.83
CA MET A 92 9.45 -1.78 -22.21
C MET A 92 9.73 -2.42 -20.84
N SER A 93 9.09 -3.54 -20.52
CA SER A 93 9.30 -4.31 -19.29
C SER A 93 9.08 -5.80 -19.53
N TYR A 94 9.48 -6.64 -18.58
CA TYR A 94 9.26 -8.08 -18.59
C TYR A 94 7.93 -8.48 -17.94
N ALA A 95 7.04 -7.52 -17.66
CA ALA A 95 5.72 -7.79 -17.14
C ALA A 95 4.93 -8.74 -18.05
N TYR A 96 4.25 -9.72 -17.46
CA TYR A 96 3.39 -10.65 -18.18
C TYR A 96 2.07 -10.92 -17.47
N CYS A 97 1.18 -11.64 -18.15
CA CYS A 97 -0.19 -11.88 -17.71
C CYS A 97 -0.57 -13.36 -17.74
N GLY A 98 -1.51 -13.73 -16.87
CA GLY A 98 -1.94 -15.12 -16.69
C GLY A 98 -0.80 -16.05 -16.24
N VAL A 99 -1.03 -17.36 -16.36
CA VAL A 99 0.00 -18.37 -16.04
C VAL A 99 1.11 -18.38 -17.09
N GLY A 100 0.77 -18.03 -18.34
CA GLY A 100 1.71 -17.89 -19.44
C GLY A 100 2.55 -19.14 -19.69
N GLU A 101 3.75 -18.92 -20.22
CA GLU A 101 4.77 -19.95 -20.49
C GLU A 101 5.55 -20.38 -19.24
N PHE A 102 5.49 -19.59 -18.16
CA PHE A 102 6.29 -19.81 -16.95
C PHE A 102 5.68 -20.85 -16.00
N GLY A 103 4.36 -21.08 -16.08
CA GLY A 103 3.68 -22.09 -15.27
C GLY A 103 3.44 -21.69 -13.81
N TRP A 104 2.62 -22.49 -13.11
CA TRP A 104 2.21 -22.20 -11.72
C TRP A 104 3.36 -22.21 -10.72
N LEU A 105 4.36 -23.08 -10.91
CA LEU A 105 5.52 -23.14 -10.02
C LEU A 105 6.31 -21.84 -10.04
N TYR A 106 6.54 -21.27 -11.22
CA TYR A 106 7.22 -19.98 -11.35
C TYR A 106 6.40 -18.86 -10.72
N LEU A 107 5.08 -18.82 -10.92
CA LEU A 107 4.20 -17.86 -10.24
C LEU A 107 4.30 -17.95 -8.71
N LEU A 108 4.31 -19.16 -8.15
CA LEU A 108 4.45 -19.36 -6.71
C LEU A 108 5.82 -18.89 -6.19
N VAL A 109 6.90 -19.26 -6.88
CA VAL A 109 8.25 -18.85 -6.49
C VAL A 109 8.41 -17.33 -6.61
N THR A 110 7.96 -16.74 -7.72
CA THR A 110 8.04 -15.28 -7.91
C THR A 110 7.18 -14.51 -6.92
N PHE A 111 6.03 -15.06 -6.48
CA PHE A 111 5.27 -14.49 -5.37
C PHE A 111 6.14 -14.35 -4.11
N PHE A 112 6.77 -15.45 -3.65
CA PHE A 112 7.60 -15.41 -2.45
C PHE A 112 8.83 -14.50 -2.61
N VAL A 113 9.46 -14.50 -3.78
CA VAL A 113 10.59 -13.61 -4.06
C VAL A 113 10.15 -12.15 -3.99
N CYS A 114 9.06 -11.77 -4.69
CA CYS A 114 8.56 -10.40 -4.66
C CYS A 114 8.15 -9.98 -3.24
N TRP A 115 7.50 -10.87 -2.50
CA TRP A 115 7.09 -10.62 -1.12
C TRP A 115 8.29 -10.37 -0.21
N ILE A 116 9.25 -11.29 -0.16
CA ILE A 116 10.43 -11.17 0.73
C ILE A 116 11.28 -9.95 0.35
N VAL A 117 11.50 -9.71 -0.94
CA VAL A 117 12.31 -8.57 -1.39
C VAL A 117 11.60 -7.25 -1.10
N ALA A 118 10.28 -7.16 -1.31
CA ALA A 118 9.51 -5.97 -0.98
C ALA A 118 9.49 -5.70 0.53
N ASP A 119 9.33 -6.75 1.35
CA ASP A 119 9.38 -6.65 2.81
C ASP A 119 10.75 -6.17 3.31
N LEU A 120 11.84 -6.74 2.79
CA LEU A 120 13.19 -6.30 3.11
C LEU A 120 13.47 -4.86 2.65
N PHE A 121 12.96 -4.48 1.46
CA PHE A 121 13.05 -3.12 0.96
C PHE A 121 12.35 -2.14 1.89
N GLU A 122 11.12 -2.47 2.31
CA GLU A 122 10.32 -1.66 3.21
C GLU A 122 11.00 -1.51 4.58
N PHE A 123 11.45 -2.62 5.15
CA PHE A 123 12.23 -2.63 6.39
C PHE A 123 13.47 -1.73 6.28
N SER A 124 14.21 -1.85 5.18
CA SER A 124 15.45 -1.08 4.98
C SER A 124 15.15 0.41 4.84
N TYR A 125 14.14 0.78 4.05
CA TYR A 125 13.74 2.17 3.89
C TYR A 125 13.29 2.77 5.23
N HIS A 126 12.48 2.03 5.98
CA HIS A 126 12.01 2.43 7.29
C HIS A 126 13.16 2.61 8.29
N TYR A 127 14.07 1.63 8.36
CA TYR A 127 15.26 1.68 9.22
C TYR A 127 16.14 2.90 8.90
N LEU A 128 16.36 3.17 7.62
CA LEU A 128 17.11 4.35 7.17
C LEU A 128 16.37 5.66 7.52
N GLY A 129 15.04 5.67 7.43
CA GLY A 129 14.19 6.78 7.87
C GLY A 129 14.41 7.17 9.34
N HIS A 130 14.74 6.20 10.18
CA HIS A 130 15.08 6.42 11.59
C HIS A 130 16.58 6.67 11.86
N SER A 131 17.46 6.20 10.98
CA SER A 131 18.91 6.19 11.22
C SER A 131 19.66 7.33 10.50
N VAL A 132 19.07 7.91 9.45
CA VAL A 132 19.70 8.93 8.61
C VAL A 132 19.01 10.27 8.79
N SER A 133 19.77 11.31 9.14
CA SER A 133 19.24 12.61 9.59
C SER A 133 18.32 13.31 8.58
N TRP A 134 18.65 13.28 7.29
CA TRP A 134 17.84 13.92 6.25
C TRP A 134 16.60 13.09 5.91
N MET A 135 16.67 11.76 5.97
CA MET A 135 15.51 10.89 5.79
C MET A 135 14.52 11.06 6.95
N TRP A 136 15.04 11.21 8.18
CA TRP A 136 14.20 11.54 9.34
C TRP A 136 13.44 12.84 9.19
N GLN A 137 13.98 13.87 8.50
CA GLN A 137 13.23 15.11 8.27
C GLN A 137 11.96 14.87 7.45
N VAL A 138 11.94 13.83 6.61
CA VAL A 138 10.78 13.40 5.83
C VAL A 138 9.92 12.45 6.67
N HIS A 139 10.49 11.30 7.08
CA HIS A 139 9.80 10.20 7.75
C HIS A 139 9.13 10.59 9.09
N ARG A 140 9.66 11.58 9.83
CA ARG A 140 9.05 12.02 11.11
C ARG A 140 7.61 12.53 10.98
N HIS A 141 7.19 12.97 9.79
CA HIS A 141 5.82 13.45 9.59
C HIS A 141 4.80 12.32 9.71
N HIS A 142 5.16 11.12 9.27
CA HIS A 142 4.36 9.91 9.50
C HIS A 142 4.20 9.63 11.01
N HIS A 143 5.27 9.80 11.79
CA HIS A 143 5.25 9.64 13.26
C HIS A 143 4.37 10.65 14.01
N ARG A 144 3.84 11.69 13.33
CA ARG A 144 2.82 12.56 13.90
C ARG A 144 1.55 11.79 14.25
N PHE A 145 1.23 10.73 13.52
CA PHE A 145 0.04 9.90 13.71
C PHE A 145 0.27 8.80 14.77
N TYR A 146 0.80 9.16 15.93
CA TYR A 146 1.14 8.23 17.02
C TYR A 146 -0.09 7.55 17.68
N ASN A 147 -1.30 8.08 17.45
CA ASN A 147 -2.57 7.45 17.80
C ASN A 147 -3.38 7.26 16.51
N PRO A 148 -2.94 6.31 15.66
CA PRO A 148 -3.40 6.23 14.28
C PRO A 148 -4.86 5.78 14.20
N SER A 149 -5.51 6.15 13.09
CA SER A 149 -6.69 5.43 12.60
C SER A 149 -6.29 4.50 11.44
N PRO A 150 -7.20 3.63 10.97
CA PRO A 150 -6.98 2.75 9.82
C PRO A 150 -6.63 3.46 8.51
N PHE A 151 -6.74 4.79 8.43
CA PHE A 151 -6.34 5.56 7.25
C PHE A 151 -4.84 5.90 7.23
N SER A 152 -4.13 5.77 8.33
CA SER A 152 -2.71 6.11 8.45
C SER A 152 -1.75 5.21 7.67
N VAL A 153 -2.23 4.09 7.12
CA VAL A 153 -1.42 3.07 6.40
C VAL A 153 -0.49 3.68 5.36
N ILE A 154 -0.98 4.69 4.64
CA ILE A 154 -0.21 5.43 3.62
C ILE A 154 -0.20 6.93 3.88
N ALA A 155 -0.38 7.35 5.14
CA ALA A 155 -0.31 8.74 5.56
C ALA A 155 1.15 9.20 5.76
N ASP A 156 1.99 9.03 4.73
CA ASP A 156 3.37 9.50 4.72
C ASP A 156 3.56 10.68 3.77
N GLU A 157 4.74 11.28 3.77
CA GLU A 157 5.09 12.30 2.79
C GLU A 157 5.13 11.70 1.36
N PRO A 158 4.89 12.52 0.32
CA PRO A 158 4.88 12.03 -1.07
C PRO A 158 6.16 11.29 -1.47
N VAL A 159 7.32 11.71 -0.97
CA VAL A 159 8.60 11.05 -1.24
C VAL A 159 8.64 9.66 -0.61
N ASP A 160 8.18 9.50 0.63
CA ASP A 160 8.12 8.21 1.30
C ASP A 160 7.22 7.26 0.51
N GLN A 161 6.01 7.70 0.15
CA GLN A 161 5.06 6.88 -0.61
C GLN A 161 5.58 6.49 -1.99
N PHE A 162 6.23 7.42 -2.70
CA PHE A 162 6.83 7.12 -3.98
C PHE A 162 7.91 6.04 -3.85
N VAL A 163 8.82 6.17 -2.88
CA VAL A 163 9.91 5.20 -2.69
C VAL A 163 9.37 3.84 -2.26
N ARG A 164 8.44 3.79 -1.31
CA ARG A 164 7.81 2.54 -0.84
C ARG A 164 7.06 1.80 -1.96
N ALA A 165 6.52 2.53 -2.95
CA ALA A 165 5.88 1.94 -4.12
C ALA A 165 6.84 1.51 -5.24
N MET A 166 8.13 1.91 -5.19
CA MET A 166 9.11 1.59 -6.24
C MET A 166 9.26 0.10 -6.57
N PRO A 167 9.16 -0.86 -5.63
CA PRO A 167 9.20 -2.28 -5.97
C PRO A 167 8.19 -2.67 -7.06
N MET A 168 7.00 -2.04 -7.09
CA MET A 168 6.00 -2.29 -8.13
C MET A 168 6.47 -1.88 -9.54
N LEU A 169 7.40 -0.92 -9.65
CA LEU A 169 8.02 -0.52 -10.90
C LEU A 169 9.27 -1.35 -11.21
N LEU A 170 10.13 -1.57 -10.21
CA LEU A 170 11.44 -2.16 -10.41
C LEU A 170 11.38 -3.67 -10.72
N PHE A 171 10.49 -4.41 -10.07
CA PHE A 171 10.40 -5.86 -10.27
C PHE A 171 10.17 -6.26 -11.74
N PRO A 172 9.13 -5.74 -12.43
CA PRO A 172 8.91 -6.08 -13.84
C PRO A 172 9.95 -5.48 -14.79
N LEU A 173 10.79 -4.53 -14.37
CA LEU A 173 11.90 -4.02 -15.18
C LEU A 173 13.14 -4.93 -15.13
N VAL A 174 13.27 -5.75 -14.09
CA VAL A 174 14.46 -6.59 -13.87
C VAL A 174 14.20 -8.06 -14.23
N ALA A 175 12.99 -8.56 -14.02
CA ALA A 175 12.65 -9.96 -14.24
C ALA A 175 11.20 -10.16 -14.71
N PRO A 176 10.88 -11.30 -15.33
CA PRO A 176 9.50 -11.62 -15.68
C PRO A 176 8.62 -11.74 -14.44
N VAL A 177 7.66 -10.82 -14.31
CA VAL A 177 6.75 -10.74 -13.17
C VAL A 177 5.32 -10.63 -13.66
N ASN A 178 4.44 -11.43 -13.05
CA ASN A 178 3.02 -11.38 -13.36
C ASN A 178 2.36 -10.14 -12.73
N MET A 179 1.66 -9.35 -13.54
CA MET A 179 1.08 -8.08 -13.08
C MET A 179 -0.11 -8.27 -12.13
N ASP A 180 -0.95 -9.28 -12.35
CA ASP A 180 -2.06 -9.58 -11.43
C ASP A 180 -1.52 -9.95 -10.04
N LEU A 181 -0.48 -10.78 -9.99
CA LEU A 181 0.21 -11.18 -8.76
C LEU A 181 0.81 -9.95 -8.06
N LEU A 182 1.56 -9.13 -8.80
CA LEU A 182 2.23 -7.97 -8.23
C LEU A 182 1.25 -6.97 -7.63
N PHE A 183 0.18 -6.62 -8.37
CA PHE A 183 -0.83 -5.70 -7.86
C PHE A 183 -1.65 -6.29 -6.72
N SER A 184 -1.93 -7.60 -6.74
CA SER A 184 -2.61 -8.26 -5.62
C SER A 184 -1.74 -8.25 -4.36
N LEU A 185 -0.44 -8.50 -4.52
CA LEU A 185 0.52 -8.47 -3.41
C LEU A 185 0.56 -7.08 -2.76
N PHE A 186 0.63 -6.00 -3.53
CA PHE A 186 0.72 -4.65 -2.98
C PHE A 186 -0.63 -4.05 -2.60
N GLY A 187 -1.60 -4.05 -3.52
CA GLY A 187 -2.89 -3.38 -3.35
C GLY A 187 -3.88 -4.12 -2.46
N VAL A 188 -3.67 -5.43 -2.23
CA VAL A 188 -4.52 -6.24 -1.35
C VAL A 188 -3.73 -6.74 -0.14
N PHE A 189 -2.70 -7.57 -0.36
CA PHE A 189 -2.03 -8.24 0.76
C PHE A 189 -1.29 -7.24 1.67
N PHE A 190 -0.38 -6.43 1.12
CA PHE A 190 0.35 -5.43 1.91
C PHE A 190 -0.56 -4.31 2.44
N TYR A 191 -1.52 -3.82 1.64
CA TYR A 191 -2.42 -2.78 2.12
C TYR A 191 -3.32 -3.28 3.27
N ALA A 192 -3.92 -4.47 3.15
CA ALA A 192 -4.73 -5.06 4.22
C ALA A 192 -3.90 -5.34 5.48
N TYR A 193 -2.68 -5.86 5.31
CA TYR A 193 -1.75 -6.03 6.43
C TYR A 193 -1.36 -4.69 7.07
N GLY A 194 -1.15 -3.66 6.26
CA GLY A 194 -0.90 -2.29 6.73
C GLY A 194 -2.07 -1.74 7.54
N VAL A 195 -3.31 -1.95 7.11
CA VAL A 195 -4.52 -1.58 7.90
C VAL A 195 -4.49 -2.26 9.27
N TYR A 196 -4.17 -3.56 9.31
CA TYR A 196 -4.03 -4.28 10.57
C TYR A 196 -2.96 -3.66 11.49
N LEU A 197 -1.79 -3.31 10.95
CA LEU A 197 -0.71 -2.70 11.73
C LEU A 197 -1.04 -1.30 12.27
N HIS A 198 -1.96 -0.58 11.64
CA HIS A 198 -2.20 0.84 11.90
C HIS A 198 -3.60 1.15 12.46
N TRP A 199 -4.45 0.14 12.67
CA TRP A 199 -5.83 0.40 13.12
C TRP A 199 -5.93 0.82 14.60
N GLY A 200 -4.86 0.69 15.39
CA GLY A 200 -4.80 1.14 16.80
C GLY A 200 -5.43 0.20 17.84
N TYR A 201 -5.61 -1.08 17.50
CA TYR A 201 -6.16 -2.12 18.37
C TYR A 201 -5.27 -3.36 18.38
N GLU A 202 -5.25 -4.08 19.49
CA GLU A 202 -4.68 -5.42 19.60
C GLU A 202 -5.76 -6.50 19.43
N PHE A 203 -5.34 -7.73 19.14
CA PHE A 203 -6.24 -8.88 19.16
C PHE A 203 -6.36 -9.44 20.57
N GLU A 204 -7.55 -9.95 20.89
CA GLU A 204 -7.87 -10.58 22.17
C GLU A 204 -6.92 -11.73 22.58
N SER A 205 -6.32 -12.43 21.62
CA SER A 205 -5.61 -13.70 21.86
C SER A 205 -4.09 -13.63 21.82
N ILE A 206 -3.46 -12.45 21.75
CA ILE A 206 -2.00 -12.39 21.65
C ILE A 206 -1.32 -12.38 23.03
N ASP A 207 -2.06 -12.04 24.10
CA ASP A 207 -1.55 -12.02 25.49
C ASP A 207 -2.54 -12.56 26.55
N ALA A 208 -3.49 -13.45 26.17
CA ALA A 208 -4.43 -14.09 27.10
C ALA A 208 -4.00 -15.50 27.54
#